data_AF-A0A3D4IFI0-F1
#
_entry.id   AF-A0A3D4IFI0-F1
#
_cell.length_a   1.000
_cell.length_b   1.000
_cell.length_c   1.000
_cell.angle_alpha   90.00
_cell.angle_beta   90.00
_cell.angle_gamma   90.00
#
_symmetry.space_group_name_H-M   'P 1'
#
loop_
_entity.id
_entity.type
_entity.pdbx_description
1 polymer ?
#
loop_
_entity_poly.entity_id
_entity_poly.type
_entity_poly.pdbx_seq_one_letter_code
_entity_poly.pdbx_strand_id
1 'polypeptide(L)'
;AILNHYIERDYDALMHRTARRPLPAGRVSPLPVLILGCTLAIVGVGYTFLWVNVVTTLLAALTVILYVAVYTPLKRITHYNTLVGTIPGALPALGGWTAATGSFDLGGWLMFGILLTWQMPHFLAVSWMYRKDYERGGFKMLSVTEPSGRAIVVQTVLFTALTVGLSLSLLQTGLVGG
;
A
#
# COMPACT_ATOMS: atom_id res chain seq x y z
N ALA A 1 0.12 -7.96 -4.60
CA ALA A 1 0.94 -7.92 -5.83
C ALA A 1 0.30 -8.69 -6.99
N ILE A 2 0.07 -9.99 -6.86
CA ILE A 2 -0.47 -10.81 -7.97
C ILE A 2 -1.92 -10.42 -8.32
N LEU A 3 -2.79 -10.33 -7.31
CA LEU A 3 -4.21 -10.01 -7.50
C LEU A 3 -4.45 -8.60 -8.04
N ASN A 4 -3.68 -7.60 -7.59
CA ASN A 4 -3.82 -6.25 -8.15
C ASN A 4 -3.33 -6.19 -9.60
N HIS A 5 -2.24 -6.90 -9.97
CA HIS A 5 -1.86 -7.02 -11.39
C HIS A 5 -2.95 -7.69 -12.24
N TYR A 6 -3.68 -8.66 -11.69
CA TYR A 6 -4.81 -9.27 -12.38
C TYR A 6 -5.96 -8.27 -12.62
N ILE A 7 -6.29 -7.46 -11.61
CA ILE A 7 -7.37 -6.45 -11.68
C ILE A 7 -6.99 -5.29 -12.61
N GLU A 8 -5.74 -4.82 -12.53
CA GLU A 8 -5.27 -3.62 -13.23
C GLU A 8 -4.78 -3.90 -14.66
N ARG A 9 -4.78 -5.17 -15.11
CA ARG A 9 -4.12 -5.63 -16.34
C ARG A 9 -4.45 -4.82 -17.60
N ASP A 10 -5.72 -4.47 -17.78
CA ASP A 10 -6.21 -3.81 -18.99
C ASP A 10 -5.79 -2.33 -18.99
N TYR A 11 -5.72 -1.73 -17.80
CA TYR A 11 -5.27 -0.34 -17.63
C TYR A 11 -3.75 -0.21 -17.67
N ASP A 12 -3.04 -1.19 -17.11
CA ASP A 12 -1.59 -1.28 -17.18
C ASP A 12 -1.10 -1.40 -18.63
N ALA A 13 -1.89 -2.01 -19.53
CA ALA A 13 -1.58 -2.09 -20.97
C ALA A 13 -1.52 -0.71 -21.65
N LEU A 14 -2.18 0.30 -21.08
CA LEU A 14 -2.25 1.67 -21.63
C LEU A 14 -1.09 2.58 -21.18
N MET A 15 -0.28 2.13 -20.21
CA MET A 15 0.80 2.90 -19.61
C MET A 15 2.15 2.44 -20.16
N HIS A 16 3.02 3.35 -20.61
CA HIS A 16 4.34 2.96 -21.13
C HIS A 16 5.17 2.20 -20.08
N ARG A 17 5.08 2.63 -18.83
CA ARG A 17 5.78 2.02 -17.70
C ARG A 17 5.36 0.57 -17.44
N THR A 18 4.08 0.23 -17.59
CA THR A 18 3.53 -1.06 -17.12
C THR A 18 3.02 -1.97 -18.24
N ALA A 19 2.91 -1.48 -19.47
CA ALA A 19 2.48 -2.27 -20.63
C ALA A 19 3.38 -3.48 -20.93
N ARG A 20 4.64 -3.45 -20.51
CA ARG A 20 5.60 -4.57 -20.68
C ARG A 20 5.53 -5.62 -19.57
N ARG A 21 4.66 -5.47 -18.57
CA ARG A 21 4.47 -6.50 -17.53
C ARG A 21 3.88 -7.78 -18.14
N PRO A 22 4.09 -8.96 -17.53
CA PRO A 22 3.68 -10.24 -18.12
C PRO A 22 2.19 -10.33 -18.48
N LEU A 23 1.29 -9.85 -17.61
CA LEU A 23 -0.17 -9.90 -17.86
C LEU A 23 -0.63 -8.92 -18.94
N PRO A 24 -0.32 -7.61 -18.85
CA PRO A 24 -0.69 -6.64 -19.88
C PRO A 24 -0.11 -6.97 -21.26
N ALA A 25 1.10 -7.56 -21.30
CA ALA A 25 1.75 -7.98 -22.54
C ALA A 25 1.25 -9.34 -23.07
N GLY A 26 0.29 -9.99 -22.41
CA GLY A 26 -0.27 -11.29 -22.82
C GLY A 26 0.71 -12.46 -22.73
N ARG A 27 1.84 -12.32 -22.03
CA ARG A 27 2.85 -13.39 -21.89
C ARG A 27 2.43 -14.50 -20.90
N VAL A 28 1.45 -14.23 -20.06
CA VAL A 28 0.88 -15.18 -19.12
C VAL A 28 -0.65 -15.11 -19.15
N SER A 29 -1.31 -16.26 -19.05
CA SER A 29 -2.77 -16.33 -19.01
C SER A 29 -3.31 -15.73 -17.70
N PRO A 30 -4.40 -14.94 -17.73
CA PRO A 30 -4.93 -14.31 -16.52
C PRO A 30 -5.47 -15.29 -15.46
N LEU A 31 -6.09 -16.39 -15.87
CA LEU A 31 -6.74 -17.33 -14.94
C LEU A 31 -5.75 -18.02 -13.99
N PRO A 32 -4.63 -18.62 -14.44
CA PRO A 32 -3.61 -19.15 -13.53
C PRO A 32 -3.08 -18.12 -12.53
N VAL A 33 -2.97 -16.86 -12.94
CA VAL A 33 -2.49 -15.77 -12.07
C VAL A 33 -3.51 -15.44 -10.99
N LEU A 34 -4.81 -15.43 -11.32
CA LEU A 34 -5.88 -15.28 -10.34
C LEU A 34 -5.87 -16.42 -9.33
N ILE A 35 -5.80 -17.67 -9.80
CA ILE A 35 -5.77 -18.86 -8.95
C ILE A 35 -4.58 -18.79 -8.01
N LEU A 36 -3.37 -18.58 -8.54
CA LEU A 36 -2.15 -18.46 -7.74
C LEU A 36 -2.25 -17.34 -6.70
N GLY A 37 -2.78 -16.17 -7.10
CA GLY A 37 -2.97 -15.04 -6.20
C GLY A 37 -3.91 -15.35 -5.03
N CYS A 38 -5.04 -16.01 -5.31
CA CYS A 38 -5.99 -16.44 -4.28
C CYS A 38 -5.40 -17.53 -3.39
N THR A 39 -4.72 -18.53 -3.97
CA THR A 39 -4.07 -19.61 -3.22
C THR A 39 -3.02 -19.04 -2.26
N LEU A 40 -2.15 -18.15 -2.72
CA LEU A 40 -1.13 -17.54 -1.85
C LEU A 40 -1.74 -16.68 -0.74
N ALA A 41 -2.84 -15.98 -1.01
CA ALA A 41 -3.56 -15.22 0.01
C ALA A 41 -4.16 -16.14 1.09
N ILE A 42 -4.83 -17.22 0.68
CA ILE A 42 -5.43 -18.20 1.60
C ILE A 42 -4.35 -18.91 2.42
N VAL A 43 -3.29 -19.39 1.75
CA VAL A 43 -2.17 -20.07 2.41
C VAL A 43 -1.45 -19.12 3.36
N GLY A 44 -1.20 -17.87 2.99
CA GLY A 44 -0.54 -16.89 3.84
C GLY A 44 -1.35 -16.56 5.10
N VAL A 45 -2.67 -16.36 4.97
CA VAL A 45 -3.56 -16.12 6.13
C VAL A 45 -3.70 -17.38 6.98
N GLY A 46 -3.82 -18.56 6.37
CA GLY A 46 -3.85 -19.84 7.09
C GLY A 46 -2.55 -20.10 7.85
N TYR A 47 -1.41 -19.74 7.28
CA TYR A 47 -0.11 -19.86 7.92
C TYR A 47 -0.02 -18.99 9.17
N THR A 48 -0.41 -17.71 9.10
CA THR A 48 -0.38 -16.82 10.28
C THR A 48 -1.36 -17.26 11.36
N PHE A 49 -2.49 -17.87 10.98
CA PHE A 49 -3.46 -18.44 11.92
C PHE A 49 -2.89 -19.62 12.71
N LEU A 50 -2.22 -20.55 12.01
CA LEU A 50 -1.71 -21.77 12.62
C LEU A 50 -0.40 -21.57 13.39
N TRP A 51 0.46 -20.65 12.92
CA TRP A 51 1.85 -20.57 13.38
C TRP A 51 2.25 -19.25 14.03
N VAL A 52 1.39 -18.24 14.04
CA VAL A 52 1.72 -16.90 14.60
C VAL A 52 0.77 -16.53 15.74
N ASN A 53 -0.40 -15.97 15.44
CA ASN A 53 -1.48 -15.71 16.39
C ASN A 53 -2.71 -15.13 15.66
N VAL A 54 -3.85 -15.16 16.35
CA VAL A 54 -5.13 -14.67 15.83
C VAL A 54 -5.08 -13.19 15.46
N VAL A 55 -4.43 -12.35 16.28
CA VAL A 55 -4.35 -10.89 16.04
C VAL A 55 -3.66 -10.57 14.72
N THR A 56 -2.48 -11.15 14.50
CA THR A 56 -1.69 -11.00 13.27
C THR A 56 -2.46 -11.54 12.06
N THR A 57 -3.20 -12.63 12.25
CA THR A 57 -4.05 -13.22 11.20
C THR A 57 -5.12 -12.26 10.73
N LEU A 58 -5.82 -11.62 11.67
CA LEU A 58 -6.86 -10.63 11.36
C LEU A 58 -6.25 -9.44 10.60
N LEU A 59 -5.07 -8.96 10.99
CA LEU A 59 -4.36 -7.91 10.27
C LEU A 59 -3.93 -8.33 8.86
N ALA A 60 -3.44 -9.56 8.69
CA ALA A 60 -3.06 -10.09 7.39
C ALA A 60 -4.27 -10.20 6.45
N ALA A 61 -5.39 -10.76 6.93
CA ALA A 61 -6.63 -10.85 6.18
C ALA A 61 -7.17 -9.45 5.81
N LEU A 62 -7.19 -8.53 6.78
CA LEU A 62 -7.58 -7.15 6.57
C LEU A 62 -6.70 -6.46 5.51
N THR A 63 -5.38 -6.68 5.56
CA THR A 63 -4.43 -6.12 4.59
C THR A 63 -4.76 -6.59 3.17
N VAL A 64 -5.00 -7.88 2.98
CA VAL A 64 -5.36 -8.44 1.66
C VAL A 64 -6.66 -7.81 1.16
N ILE A 65 -7.71 -7.77 2.00
CA ILE A 65 -9.01 -7.21 1.64
C ILE A 65 -8.89 -5.72 1.29
N LEU A 66 -8.26 -4.92 2.15
CA LEU A 66 -8.09 -3.49 1.91
C LEU A 66 -7.26 -3.23 0.66
N TYR A 67 -6.22 -4.00 0.40
CA TYR A 67 -5.37 -3.77 -0.77
C TYR A 67 -6.10 -4.13 -2.08
N VAL A 68 -6.74 -5.30 -2.12
CA VAL A 68 -7.34 -5.85 -3.35
C VAL A 68 -8.74 -5.29 -3.60
N ALA A 69 -9.61 -5.30 -2.59
CA ALA A 69 -11.02 -4.95 -2.75
C ALA A 69 -11.32 -3.46 -2.54
N VAL A 70 -10.47 -2.73 -1.81
CA VAL A 70 -10.69 -1.29 -1.54
C VAL A 70 -9.73 -0.44 -2.33
N TYR A 71 -8.42 -0.50 -2.04
CA TYR A 71 -7.42 0.38 -2.62
C TYR A 71 -7.31 0.25 -4.15
N THR A 72 -7.21 -0.97 -4.66
CA THR A 72 -7.03 -1.22 -6.11
C THR A 72 -8.14 -0.58 -6.97
N PRO A 73 -9.44 -0.82 -6.72
CA PRO A 73 -10.50 -0.14 -7.47
C PRO A 73 -10.57 1.36 -7.19
N LEU A 74 -10.26 1.81 -5.96
CA LEU A 74 -10.34 3.21 -5.56
C LEU A 74 -9.44 4.11 -6.41
N LYS A 75 -8.32 3.60 -6.93
CA LYS A 75 -7.44 4.34 -7.86
C LYS A 75 -8.14 4.86 -9.11
N ARG A 76 -9.27 4.26 -9.49
CA ARG A 76 -10.10 4.68 -10.64
C ARG A 76 -11.25 5.61 -10.25
N ILE A 77 -11.58 5.68 -8.96
CA ILE A 77 -12.77 6.37 -8.46
C ILE A 77 -12.41 7.75 -7.91
N THR A 78 -11.33 7.86 -7.12
CA THR A 78 -10.99 9.11 -6.41
C THR A 78 -9.48 9.29 -6.23
N HIS A 79 -9.06 10.55 -6.07
CA HIS A 79 -7.68 10.92 -5.76
C HIS A 79 -7.25 10.62 -4.32
N TYR A 80 -8.22 10.34 -3.44
CA TYR A 80 -7.94 9.84 -2.09
C TYR A 80 -7.41 8.40 -2.06
N ASN A 81 -7.30 7.74 -3.22
CA ASN A 81 -6.76 6.39 -3.31
C ASN A 81 -5.37 6.25 -2.68
N THR A 82 -4.48 7.23 -2.84
CA THR A 82 -3.13 7.16 -2.27
C THR A 82 -3.17 7.15 -0.75
N LEU A 83 -4.01 7.99 -0.15
CA LEU A 83 -4.18 8.06 1.31
C LEU A 83 -4.79 6.77 1.88
N VAL A 84 -5.80 6.22 1.20
CA VAL A 84 -6.38 4.93 1.62
C VAL A 84 -5.36 3.80 1.42
N GLY A 85 -4.54 3.87 0.38
CA GLY A 85 -3.53 2.87 0.05
C GLY A 85 -2.38 2.77 1.04
N THR A 86 -2.07 3.84 1.78
CA THR A 86 -1.03 3.79 2.81
C THR A 86 -1.43 2.98 4.03
N ILE A 87 -2.74 2.82 4.30
CA ILE A 87 -3.25 1.99 5.40
C ILE A 87 -2.81 0.53 5.20
N PRO A 88 -3.23 -0.19 4.13
CA PRO A 88 -2.75 -1.55 3.90
C PRO A 88 -1.25 -1.61 3.58
N GLY A 89 -0.63 -0.51 3.15
CA GLY A 89 0.83 -0.43 3.01
C GLY A 89 1.58 -0.44 4.34
N ALA A 90 0.98 0.10 5.41
CA ALA A 90 1.58 0.18 6.75
C ALA A 90 1.15 -0.96 7.68
N LEU A 91 0.01 -1.61 7.43
CA LEU A 91 -0.47 -2.73 8.25
C LEU A 91 0.55 -3.87 8.43
N PRO A 92 1.41 -4.23 7.45
CA PRO A 92 2.46 -5.23 7.68
C PRO A 92 3.44 -4.89 8.82
N ALA A 93 3.70 -3.60 9.08
CA ALA A 93 4.56 -3.20 10.20
C ALA A 93 3.89 -3.46 11.55
N LEU A 94 2.60 -3.14 11.66
CA LEU A 94 1.79 -3.49 12.83
C LEU A 94 1.65 -5.01 12.98
N GLY A 95 1.47 -5.71 11.86
CA GLY A 95 1.48 -7.16 11.76
C GLY A 95 2.76 -7.75 12.33
N GLY A 96 3.93 -7.23 11.95
CA GLY A 96 5.22 -7.66 12.50
C GLY A 96 5.34 -7.45 14.01
N TRP A 97 4.83 -6.33 14.54
CA TRP A 97 4.77 -6.10 15.98
C TRP A 97 3.89 -7.13 16.69
N THR A 98 2.64 -7.25 16.24
CA THR A 98 1.67 -8.20 16.82
C THR A 98 2.09 -9.66 16.65
N ALA A 99 2.91 -9.98 15.65
CA ALA A 99 3.48 -11.32 15.48
C ALA A 99 4.48 -11.64 16.60
N ALA A 100 5.27 -10.65 17.04
CA ALA A 100 6.26 -10.81 18.09
C ALA A 100 5.67 -10.69 19.50
N THR A 101 4.71 -9.79 19.73
CA THR A 101 4.20 -9.46 21.07
C THR A 101 2.80 -10.01 21.35
N GLY A 102 2.01 -10.31 20.32
CA GLY A 102 0.59 -10.69 20.47
C GLY A 102 -0.35 -9.53 20.84
N SER A 103 0.13 -8.28 20.86
CA SER A 103 -0.57 -7.12 21.41
C SER A 103 -0.52 -5.88 20.49
N PHE A 104 -1.45 -4.94 20.69
CA PHE A 104 -1.51 -3.65 20.00
C PHE A 104 -0.89 -2.51 20.83
N ASP A 105 0.34 -2.71 21.30
CA ASP A 105 0.99 -1.72 22.14
C ASP A 105 1.36 -0.46 21.37
N LEU A 106 1.66 0.60 22.11
CA LEU A 106 2.05 1.90 21.55
C LEU A 106 3.18 1.78 20.52
N GLY A 107 4.17 0.91 20.75
CA GLY A 107 5.27 0.68 19.82
C GLY A 107 4.81 0.19 18.45
N GLY A 108 3.83 -0.72 18.41
CA GLY A 108 3.25 -1.21 17.15
C GLY A 108 2.51 -0.11 16.39
N TRP A 109 1.74 0.71 17.10
CA TRP A 109 1.04 1.85 16.50
C TRP A 109 1.98 2.95 16.01
N LEU A 110 3.10 3.18 16.70
CA LEU A 110 4.15 4.10 16.24
C LEU A 110 4.82 3.58 14.97
N MET A 111 5.17 2.28 14.91
CA MET A 111 5.70 1.65 13.69
C MET A 111 4.72 1.76 12.52
N PHE A 112 3.45 1.50 12.77
CA PHE A 112 2.38 1.69 11.78
C PHE A 112 2.32 3.15 11.29
N GLY A 113 2.29 4.11 12.21
CA GLY A 113 2.20 5.54 11.89
C GLY A 113 3.40 6.06 11.10
N ILE A 114 4.61 5.62 11.46
CA ILE A 114 5.84 5.99 10.75
C ILE A 114 5.78 5.46 9.32
N LEU A 115 5.46 4.18 9.13
CA LEU A 115 5.37 3.59 7.78
C LEU A 115 4.23 4.22 6.97
N LEU A 116 3.09 4.52 7.60
CA LEU A 116 1.96 5.19 6.96
C LEU A 116 2.34 6.57 6.42
N THR A 117 3.07 7.35 7.21
CA THR A 117 3.45 8.73 6.87
C THR A 117 4.65 8.79 5.94
N TRP A 118 5.65 7.93 6.16
CA TRP A 118 6.90 7.89 5.39
C TRP A 118 6.69 7.57 3.90
N GLN A 119 5.77 6.66 3.58
CA GLN A 119 5.55 6.24 2.19
C GLN A 119 4.84 7.30 1.34
N MET A 120 4.13 8.25 1.96
CA MET A 120 3.34 9.28 1.25
C MET A 120 4.19 10.19 0.36
N PRO A 121 5.27 10.84 0.86
CA PRO A 121 6.18 11.64 0.03
C PRO A 121 6.65 10.89 -1.22
N HIS A 122 7.06 9.63 -1.05
CA HIS A 122 7.52 8.78 -2.14
C HIS A 122 6.40 8.50 -3.16
N PHE A 123 5.20 8.11 -2.71
CA PHE A 123 4.06 7.84 -3.61
C PHE A 123 3.60 9.09 -4.36
N LEU A 124 3.60 10.24 -3.70
CA LEU A 124 3.25 11.51 -4.32
C LEU A 124 4.27 11.89 -5.41
N ALA A 125 5.57 11.72 -5.16
CA ALA A 125 6.61 11.94 -6.16
C ALA A 125 6.47 11.00 -7.38
N VAL A 126 6.21 9.71 -7.15
CA VAL A 126 5.96 8.73 -8.22
C VAL A 126 4.69 9.09 -9.01
N SER A 127 3.64 9.54 -8.32
CA SER A 127 2.39 9.99 -8.97
C SER A 127 2.62 11.16 -9.91
N TRP A 128 3.53 12.08 -9.54
CA TRP A 128 3.90 13.23 -10.37
C TRP A 128 4.75 12.80 -11.56
N MET A 129 5.80 12.02 -11.31
CA MET A 129 6.72 11.54 -12.34
C MET A 129 6.01 10.77 -13.46
N TYR A 130 5.05 9.90 -13.12
CA TYR A 130 4.29 9.10 -14.09
C TYR A 130 2.88 9.63 -14.35
N ARG A 131 2.63 10.92 -14.11
CA ARG A 131 1.30 11.55 -14.27
C ARG A 131 0.66 11.24 -15.63
N LYS A 132 1.42 11.39 -16.73
CA LYS A 132 0.91 11.14 -18.08
C LYS A 132 0.54 9.67 -18.31
N ASP A 133 1.30 8.74 -17.73
CA ASP A 133 0.94 7.33 -17.79
C ASP A 133 -0.33 7.08 -16.98
N TYR A 134 -0.44 7.61 -15.76
CA TYR A 134 -1.66 7.46 -14.95
C TYR A 134 -2.91 8.03 -15.65
N GLU A 135 -2.77 9.17 -16.31
CA GLU A 135 -3.84 9.77 -17.12
C GLU A 135 -4.27 8.85 -18.27
N ARG A 136 -3.32 8.29 -19.04
CA ARG A 136 -3.60 7.32 -20.13
C ARG A 136 -4.24 6.04 -19.62
N GLY A 137 -3.74 5.53 -18.50
CA GLY A 137 -4.31 4.41 -17.78
C GLY A 137 -5.61 4.75 -17.05
N GLY A 138 -6.17 5.96 -17.22
CA GLY A 138 -7.43 6.46 -16.65
C GLY A 138 -7.51 6.50 -15.13
N PHE A 139 -6.36 6.49 -14.45
CA PHE A 139 -6.26 6.57 -13.00
C PHE A 139 -6.55 8.00 -12.51
N LYS A 140 -7.25 8.11 -11.39
CA LYS A 140 -7.60 9.38 -10.74
C LYS A 140 -6.58 9.76 -9.69
N MET A 141 -5.29 9.72 -10.02
CA MET A 141 -4.23 10.14 -9.08
C MET A 141 -4.33 11.63 -8.77
N LEU A 142 -3.89 12.04 -7.58
CA LEU A 142 -3.86 13.46 -7.19
C LEU A 142 -3.12 14.32 -8.24
N SER A 143 -2.04 13.81 -8.81
CA SER A 143 -1.28 14.49 -9.89
C SER A 143 -2.07 14.71 -11.16
N VAL A 144 -3.09 13.88 -11.43
CA VAL A 144 -3.96 13.98 -12.61
C VAL A 144 -5.13 14.92 -12.32
N THR A 145 -5.75 14.80 -11.14
CA THR A 145 -6.93 15.59 -10.77
C THR A 145 -6.59 17.02 -10.30
N GLU A 146 -5.37 17.25 -9.81
CA GLU A 146 -4.87 18.54 -9.35
C GLU A 146 -3.58 18.90 -10.12
N PRO A 147 -3.71 19.52 -11.30
CA PRO A 147 -2.58 19.79 -12.19
C PRO A 147 -1.52 20.75 -11.66
N SER A 148 -1.84 21.64 -10.72
CA SER A 148 -0.92 22.69 -10.26
C SER A 148 0.23 22.13 -9.43
N GLY A 149 0.06 20.93 -8.85
CA GLY A 149 1.05 20.30 -8.01
C GLY A 149 1.14 20.88 -6.60
N ARG A 150 0.40 21.97 -6.32
CA ARG A 150 0.38 22.60 -4.99
C ARG A 150 -0.08 21.63 -3.92
N ALA A 151 -1.12 20.83 -4.20
CA ALA A 151 -1.61 19.85 -3.24
C ALA A 151 -0.56 18.75 -2.96
N ILE A 152 0.17 18.32 -3.99
CA ILE A 152 1.25 17.34 -3.86
C ILE A 152 2.39 17.88 -2.99
N VAL A 153 2.84 19.11 -3.23
CA VAL A 153 3.91 19.73 -2.44
C VAL A 153 3.50 19.88 -0.98
N VAL A 154 2.31 20.42 -0.73
CA VAL A 154 1.79 20.60 0.64
C VAL A 154 1.69 19.26 1.37
N GLN A 155 1.08 18.24 0.75
CA GLN A 155 0.98 16.92 1.38
C GLN A 155 2.37 16.30 1.59
N THR A 156 3.29 16.44 0.65
CA THR A 156 4.66 15.91 0.78
C THR A 156 5.36 16.51 2.00
N VAL A 157 5.30 17.84 2.17
CA VAL A 157 5.90 18.53 3.33
C VAL A 157 5.21 18.10 4.64
N LEU A 158 3.88 18.08 4.67
CA LEU A 158 3.12 17.67 5.85
C LEU A 158 3.44 16.24 6.28
N PHE A 159 3.40 15.27 5.37
CA PHE A 159 3.70 13.88 5.68
C PHE A 159 5.17 13.66 6.07
N THR A 160 6.10 14.42 5.48
CA THR A 160 7.51 14.40 5.90
C THR A 160 7.66 14.92 7.33
N ALA A 161 7.03 16.04 7.67
CA ALA A 161 7.04 16.58 9.02
C ALA A 161 6.40 15.62 10.04
N LEU A 162 5.29 14.98 9.68
CA LEU A 162 4.66 13.94 10.50
C LEU A 162 5.59 12.73 10.71
N THR A 163 6.28 12.29 9.65
CA THR A 163 7.24 11.19 9.74
C THR A 163 8.36 11.52 10.73
N VAL A 164 8.92 12.74 10.66
CA VAL A 164 9.95 13.21 11.60
C VAL A 164 9.40 13.25 13.03
N GLY A 165 8.21 13.83 13.22
CA GLY A 165 7.57 13.92 14.55
C GLY A 165 7.32 12.55 15.18
N LEU A 166 6.79 11.59 14.41
CA LEU A 166 6.57 10.21 14.87
C LEU A 166 7.88 9.45 15.09
N SER A 167 8.92 9.74 14.31
CA SER A 167 10.24 9.13 14.54
C SER A 167 10.89 9.64 15.82
N LEU A 168 10.73 10.94 16.13
CA LEU A 168 11.23 11.52 17.37
C LEU A 168 10.45 11.04 18.61
N SER A 169 9.14 10.77 18.49
CA SER A 169 8.36 10.24 19.61
C SER A 169 8.79 8.83 20.03
N LEU A 170 9.43 8.05 19.14
CA LEU A 170 10.04 6.77 19.52
C LEU A 170 11.10 6.92 20.61
N LEU A 171 11.87 8.01 20.60
CA LEU A 171 12.89 8.28 21.63
C LEU A 171 12.28 8.41 23.03
N GLN A 172 11.01 8.84 23.12
CA GLN A 172 10.31 9.00 24.39
C GLN A 172 9.77 7.67 24.94
N THR A 173 9.70 6.64 24.09
CA THR A 173 9.15 5.33 24.46
C THR A 173 10.20 4.35 24.99
N GLY A 174 11.49 4.71 24.98
CA GLY A 174 12.59 3.82 25.37
C GLY A 174 12.81 2.62 24.43
N LEU A 175 12.09 2.57 23.30
CA LEU A 175 12.25 1.53 22.26
C LEU A 175 13.51 1.72 21.42
N VAL A 176 14.07 2.93 21.40
CA VAL A 176 15.28 3.28 20.66
C VAL A 176 16.15 4.19 21.54
N GLY A 177 17.33 3.70 21.91
CA GLY A 177 18.24 4.34 22.86
C GLY A 177 18.20 3.64 24.21
N GLY A 178 19.16 2.73 24.43
CA GLY A 178 19.46 2.16 25.74
C GLY A 178 20.27 3.11 26.62
#